data_AF-A0A7V9CEE9-F1
#
_entry.id   AF-A0A7V9CEE9-F1
#
_cell.length_a   1.000
_cell.length_b   1.000
_cell.length_c   1.000
_cell.angle_alpha   90.00
_cell.angle_beta   90.00
_cell.angle_gamma   90.00
#
_symmetry.space_group_name_H-M   'P 1'
#
loop_
_entity.id
_entity.type
_entity.pdbx_description
1 polymer ?
#
loop_
_entity_poly.entity_id
_entity_poly.type
_entity_poly.pdbx_seq_one_letter_code
_entity_poly.pdbx_strand_id
1 'polypeptide(L)'
;MVLADISLPVVGLLFGGGIIAFFFLLGRFSGGNGADLVDWDPSGRAEQRRILDNEDTEQMLATTNRRRRAQGLPELTEHEVLQGLQHRRDQL
;
A
#
# COMPACT_ATOMS: atom_id res chain seq x y z
N MET A 1 1.86 -24.37 54.09
CA MET A 1 1.96 -23.27 53.10
C MET A 1 2.85 -23.77 51.97
N VAL A 2 2.25 -24.41 50.97
CA VAL A 2 2.98 -24.97 49.82
C VAL A 2 3.28 -23.81 48.89
N LEU A 3 4.52 -23.31 48.89
CA LEU A 3 4.99 -22.49 47.77
C LEU A 3 5.01 -23.44 46.57
N ALA A 4 4.15 -23.20 45.59
CA ALA A 4 4.22 -23.91 44.32
C ALA A 4 5.58 -23.57 43.68
N ASP A 5 6.47 -24.55 43.56
CA ASP A 5 7.64 -24.45 42.68
C ASP A 5 7.14 -24.42 41.24
N ILE A 6 6.67 -23.26 40.80
CA ILE A 6 6.24 -23.03 39.43
C ILE A 6 7.51 -23.04 38.58
N SER A 7 7.76 -24.16 37.93
CA SER A 7 8.93 -24.34 37.09
C SER A 7 8.88 -23.38 35.90
N LEU A 8 10.06 -22.89 35.47
CA LEU A 8 10.22 -22.04 34.29
C LEU A 8 9.40 -22.49 33.05
N PRO A 9 9.27 -23.78 32.70
CA PRO A 9 8.43 -24.19 31.59
C PRO A 9 6.93 -23.94 31.82
N VAL A 10 6.44 -24.02 33.06
CA VAL A 10 5.04 -23.70 33.39
C VAL A 10 4.78 -22.20 33.22
N VAL A 11 5.72 -21.36 33.66
CA VAL A 11 5.65 -19.91 33.43
C VAL A 11 5.65 -19.60 31.93
N GLY A 12 6.51 -20.27 31.15
CA GLY A 12 6.57 -20.12 29.70
C GLY A 12 5.26 -20.50 28.99
N LEU A 13 4.63 -21.60 29.41
CA LEU A 13 3.33 -22.04 28.88
C LEU A 13 2.20 -21.06 29.24
N LEU A 14 2.19 -20.52 30.47
CA LEU A 14 1.19 -19.53 30.88
C LEU A 14 1.37 -18.20 30.12
N PHE A 15 2.60 -17.74 29.92
CA PHE A 15 2.87 -16.53 29.14
C PHE A 15 2.57 -16.72 27.66
N GLY A 16 3.07 -17.79 27.05
CA GLY A 16 2.84 -18.07 25.62
C GLY A 16 1.37 -18.34 25.33
N GLY A 17 0.75 -19.21 26.13
CA GLY A 17 -0.68 -19.51 26.03
C GLY A 17 -1.54 -18.28 26.33
N GLY A 18 -1.16 -17.46 27.31
CA GLY A 18 -1.83 -16.21 27.64
C GLY A 18 -1.77 -15.18 26.52
N ILE A 19 -0.62 -15.02 25.86
CA ILE A 19 -0.46 -14.13 24.70
C ILE A 19 -1.32 -14.61 23.52
N ILE A 20 -1.28 -15.91 23.22
CA ILE A 20 -2.11 -16.48 22.15
C ILE A 20 -3.60 -16.29 22.46
N ALA A 21 -4.03 -16.59 23.68
CA ALA A 21 -5.40 -16.39 24.12
C ALA A 21 -5.81 -14.91 24.09
N PHE A 22 -4.90 -14.00 24.44
CA PHE A 22 -5.12 -12.56 24.37
C PHE A 22 -5.37 -12.08 22.94
N PHE A 23 -4.54 -12.48 21.98
CA PHE A 23 -4.77 -12.16 20.56
C PHE A 23 -6.04 -12.81 20.02
N PHE A 24 -6.35 -14.04 20.46
CA PHE A 24 -7.60 -14.71 20.09
C PHE A 24 -8.83 -14.00 20.65
N LEU A 25 -8.79 -13.54 21.91
CA LEU A 25 -9.84 -12.71 22.49
C LEU A 25 -9.96 -11.37 21.76
N LEU A 26 -8.84 -10.71 21.46
CA LEU A 26 -8.85 -9.48 20.69
C LEU A 26 -9.54 -9.69 19.34
N GLY A 27 -9.19 -10.72 18.59
CA GLY A 27 -9.84 -11.04 17.32
C GLY A 27 -11.33 -11.39 17.46
N ARG A 28 -11.72 -12.09 18.53
CA ARG A 28 -13.12 -12.47 18.78
C ARG A 28 -13.99 -11.29 19.22
N PHE A 29 -13.43 -10.35 19.97
CA PHE A 29 -14.17 -9.18 20.48
C PHE A 29 -14.01 -7.93 19.59
N SER A 30 -12.98 -7.86 18.75
CA SER A 30 -12.90 -6.86 17.68
C SER A 30 -13.90 -7.25 16.60
N GLY A 31 -15.00 -6.49 16.49
CA GLY A 31 -16.11 -6.77 15.56
C GLY A 31 -15.79 -6.62 14.07
N GLY A 32 -14.55 -6.81 13.63
CA GLY A 32 -14.13 -6.73 12.23
C GLY A 32 -12.94 -7.63 11.95
N ASN A 33 -12.89 -8.20 10.74
CA ASN A 33 -11.69 -8.85 10.23
C ASN A 33 -10.65 -7.74 9.97
N GLY A 34 -9.40 -7.90 10.40
CA GLY A 34 -8.36 -6.86 10.18
C GLY A 34 -8.16 -6.51 8.70
N ALA A 35 -8.54 -7.43 7.81
CA ALA A 35 -8.58 -7.23 6.36
C ALA A 35 -9.71 -6.30 5.87
N ASP A 36 -10.72 -6.01 6.68
CA ASP A 36 -11.75 -5.02 6.33
C ASP A 36 -11.30 -3.58 6.66
N LEU A 37 -10.30 -3.42 7.54
CA LEU A 37 -9.73 -2.11 7.90
C LEU A 37 -8.87 -1.53 6.77
N VAL A 38 -8.15 -2.42 6.09
CA VAL A 38 -7.43 -2.10 4.87
C VAL A 38 -8.22 -2.79 3.79
N ASP A 39 -9.17 -2.11 3.14
CA ASP A 39 -9.95 -2.60 2.00
C ASP A 39 -9.02 -3.00 0.83
N TRP A 40 -8.26 -4.06 1.07
CA TRP A 40 -7.14 -4.54 0.30
C TRP A 40 -7.71 -5.54 -0.67
N ASP A 41 -8.10 -5.01 -1.82
CA ASP A 41 -8.51 -5.80 -2.94
C ASP A 41 -7.38 -5.88 -3.97
N PRO A 42 -6.61 -6.98 -4.00
CA PRO A 42 -5.54 -7.18 -4.96
C PRO A 42 -6.05 -7.41 -6.39
N SER A 43 -7.33 -7.76 -6.59
CA SER A 43 -7.85 -8.21 -7.88
C SER A 43 -9.04 -7.43 -8.45
N GLY A 44 -9.97 -6.95 -7.62
CA GLY A 44 -11.25 -6.40 -8.06
C GLY A 44 -11.23 -4.92 -8.44
N ARG A 45 -10.12 -4.21 -8.22
CA ARG A 45 -9.93 -2.83 -8.72
C ARG A 45 -8.96 -2.72 -9.90
N ALA A 46 -8.61 -3.81 -10.59
CA ALA A 46 -7.63 -3.74 -11.68
C ALA A 46 -8.06 -2.77 -12.79
N GLU A 47 -9.31 -2.86 -13.27
CA GLU A 47 -9.79 -1.98 -14.34
C GLU A 47 -9.96 -0.53 -13.86
N GLN A 48 -10.51 -0.33 -12.65
CA GLN A 48 -10.66 1.01 -12.08
C GLN A 48 -9.31 1.69 -11.85
N ARG A 49 -8.28 0.95 -11.41
CA ARG A 49 -6.92 1.47 -11.27
C ARG A 49 -6.35 1.90 -12.62
N ARG A 50 -6.53 1.10 -13.68
CA ARG A 50 -6.07 1.48 -15.03
C ARG A 50 -6.71 2.77 -15.53
N ILE A 51 -8.00 2.96 -15.26
CA ILE A 51 -8.70 4.21 -15.59
C ILE A 51 -8.07 5.38 -14.82
N LEU A 52 -7.90 5.23 -13.50
CA LEU A 52 -7.31 6.28 -12.66
C LEU A 52 -5.85 6.60 -13.05
N ASP A 53 -5.06 5.59 -13.38
CA ASP A 53 -3.66 5.76 -13.79
C ASP A 53 -3.56 6.50 -15.14
N ASN A 54 -4.47 6.22 -16.07
CA ASN A 54 -4.57 6.96 -17.34
C ASN A 54 -4.98 8.42 -17.11
N GLU A 55 -6.00 8.65 -16.29
CA GLU A 55 -6.46 10.01 -15.93
C GLU A 55 -5.35 10.83 -15.25
N ASP A 56 -4.58 10.21 -14.35
CA ASP A 56 -3.44 10.85 -13.69
C ASP A 56 -2.35 11.24 -14.70
N THR A 57 -2.04 10.35 -15.64
CA THR A 57 -1.06 10.62 -16.71
C THR A 57 -1.50 11.77 -17.61
N GLU A 58 -2.79 11.81 -18.00
CA GLU A 58 -3.37 12.92 -18.77
C GLU A 58 -3.30 14.25 -17.99
N GLN A 59 -3.60 14.21 -16.69
CA GLN A 59 -3.53 15.41 -15.83
C GLN A 59 -2.11 15.95 -15.70
N MET A 60 -1.11 15.07 -15.56
CA MET A 60 0.31 15.45 -15.53
C MET A 60 0.76 16.07 -16.86
N LEU A 61 0.36 15.48 -18.00
CA LEU A 61 0.67 16.00 -19.33
C LEU A 61 0.04 17.38 -19.53
N ALA A 62 -1.25 17.53 -19.19
CA ALA A 62 -1.98 18.79 -19.29
C ALA A 62 -1.35 19.89 -18.43
N THR A 63 -0.91 19.55 -17.21
CA THR A 63 -0.22 20.48 -16.31
C THR A 63 1.11 20.94 -16.90
N THR A 64 1.87 20.02 -17.48
CA THR A 64 3.14 20.31 -18.16
C THR A 64 2.90 21.22 -19.36
N ASN A 65 1.94 20.89 -20.22
CA ASN A 65 1.62 21.69 -21.40
C ASN A 65 1.07 23.07 -21.05
N ARG A 66 0.32 23.22 -19.95
CA ARG A 66 -0.07 24.54 -19.44
C ARG A 66 1.15 25.41 -19.13
N ARG A 67 2.17 24.86 -18.47
CA ARG A 67 3.43 25.58 -18.19
C ARG A 67 4.19 25.90 -19.47
N ARG A 68 4.28 24.95 -20.40
CA ARG A 68 4.96 25.14 -21.70
C ARG A 68 4.29 26.21 -22.54
N ARG A 69 2.95 26.21 -22.62
CA ARG A 69 2.16 27.27 -23.26
C ARG A 69 2.43 28.65 -22.68
N ALA A 70 2.49 28.76 -21.34
CA ALA A 70 2.81 30.02 -20.67
C ALA A 70 4.23 30.53 -21.01
N GLN A 71 5.13 29.63 -21.40
CA GLN A 71 6.49 29.92 -21.82
C GLN A 71 6.64 30.05 -23.35
N GLY A 72 5.55 29.94 -24.13
CA GLY A 72 5.60 29.96 -25.60
C GLY A 72 6.25 28.72 -26.22
N LEU A 73 6.46 27.66 -25.44
CA LEU A 73 7.03 26.41 -25.90
C LEU A 73 5.94 25.53 -26.56
N PRO A 74 6.30 24.71 -27.57
CA PRO A 74 5.37 23.76 -28.17
C PRO A 74 4.89 22.75 -27.12
N GLU A 75 3.63 22.34 -27.22
CA GLU A 75 3.05 21.29 -26.37
C GLU A 75 3.73 19.95 -26.64
N LEU A 76 3.78 19.11 -25.62
CA LEU A 76 4.27 17.75 -25.70
C LEU A 76 3.11 16.78 -25.85
N THR A 77 3.32 15.77 -26.67
CA THR A 77 2.50 14.57 -26.76
C THR A 77 3.00 13.51 -25.79
N GLU A 78 2.14 12.56 -25.42
CA GLU A 78 2.53 11.43 -24.59
C GLU A 78 3.71 10.64 -25.20
N HIS A 79 3.69 10.45 -26.53
CA HIS A 79 4.75 9.75 -27.24
C HIS A 79 6.12 10.42 -27.10
N GLU A 80 6.17 11.75 -27.20
CA GLU A 80 7.41 12.52 -27.03
C GLU A 80 7.93 12.42 -25.59
N VAL A 81 7.03 12.42 -24.60
CA VAL A 81 7.41 12.21 -23.19
C VAL A 81 8.02 10.82 -23.01
N LEU A 82 7.38 9.78 -23.55
CA LEU A 82 7.88 8.39 -23.48
C LEU A 82 9.23 8.24 -24.18
N GLN A 83 9.38 8.83 -25.38
CA GLN A 83 10.64 8.81 -26.11
C GLN A 83 11.77 9.50 -25.31
N GLY A 84 11.48 10.64 -24.68
CA GLY A 84 12.44 11.35 -23.84
C GLY A 84 12.82 10.58 -22.57
N LEU A 85 11.90 9.79 -22.01
CA LEU A 85 12.19 8.91 -20.87
C LEU A 85 13.06 7.72 -21.28
N GLN A 86 12.78 7.09 -22.41
CA GLN A 86 13.59 6.00 -22.95
C GLN A 86 15.02 6.47 -23.21
N HIS A 87 15.18 7.61 -23.88
CA HIS A 87 16.49 8.19 -24.16
C HIS A 87 17.29 8.48 -22.89
N ARG A 88 16.64 8.96 -21.81
CA ARG A 88 17.30 9.18 -20.50
C ARG A 88 17.69 7.88 -19.83
N ARG A 89 16.84 6.84 -19.91
CA ARG A 89 17.14 5.53 -19.32
C ARG A 89 18.35 4.89 -19.99
N ASP A 90 18.49 5.02 -21.31
CA ASP A 90 19.59 4.42 -22.07
C ASP A 90 20.94 5.15 -21.85
N GLN A 91 20.92 6.30 -21.18
CA GLN A 91 22.10 7.09 -20.80
C GLN A 91 22.58 6.85 -19.35
N LEU A 92 21.81 6.10 -18.55
CA LEU A 92 22.15 5.73 -17.16
C LEU A 92 22.83 4.36 -17.11
#